data_AF-A0A1F8LCT8-F1
#
_entry.id   AF-A0A1F8LCT8-F1
#
_cell.length_a   1.000
_cell.length_b   1.000
_cell.length_c   1.000
_cell.angle_alpha   90.00
_cell.angle_beta   90.00
_cell.angle_gamma   90.00
#
_symmetry.space_group_name_H-M   'P 1'
#
loop_
_entity.id
_entity.type
_entity.pdbx_description
1 polymer ?
#
loop_
_entity_poly.entity_id
_entity_poly.type
_entity_poly.pdbx_seq_one_letter_code
_entity_poly.pdbx_strand_id
1 'polypeptide(L)' 'MADTATLLAVLVGAALVGVISVIAILARRDREVREREEQTRYAASTEGMSRCPHCGRGNLVGAINCVECGRELE' A
#
# COMPACT_ATOMS: atom_id res chain seq x y z
N MET A 1 11.69 -48.22 18.75
CA MET A 1 11.65 -48.16 17.27
C MET A 1 10.48 -47.27 16.91
N ALA A 2 10.70 -46.05 16.42
CA ALA A 2 9.60 -45.19 16.00
C ALA A 2 9.02 -45.75 14.69
N ASP A 3 7.70 -45.88 14.62
CA ASP A 3 7.02 -46.38 13.44
C ASP A 3 7.15 -45.35 12.30
N THR A 4 7.36 -45.81 11.08
CA THR A 4 7.42 -44.97 9.87
C THR A 4 6.18 -44.09 9.72
N ALA A 5 5.00 -44.60 10.15
CA ALA A 5 3.76 -43.84 10.18
C ALA A 5 3.83 -42.66 11.15
N THR A 6 4.43 -42.84 12.33
CA THR A 6 4.62 -41.77 13.32
C THR A 6 5.60 -40.72 12.80
N LEU A 7 6.67 -41.15 12.13
CA LEU A 7 7.67 -40.24 11.58
C LEU A 7 7.09 -39.38 10.44
N LEU A 8 6.30 -39.98 9.55
CA LEU A 8 5.59 -39.25 8.49
C LEU A 8 4.59 -38.24 9.06
N ALA A 9 3.82 -38.62 10.09
CA ALA A 9 2.84 -37.73 10.71
C ALA A 9 3.50 -36.48 11.32
N VAL A 10 4.66 -36.63 11.97
CA VAL A 10 5.42 -35.50 12.54
C VAL A 10 5.95 -34.58 11.45
N LEU A 11 6.51 -35.12 10.37
CA LEU A 11 7.05 -34.32 9.28
C LEU A 11 5.96 -33.54 8.54
N VAL A 12 4.83 -34.19 8.25
CA VAL A 12 3.68 -33.53 7.63
C VAL A 12 3.11 -32.46 8.55
N GLY A 13 2.99 -32.75 9.86
CA GLY A 13 2.56 -31.77 10.85
C GLY A 13 3.46 -30.53 10.88
N ALA A 14 4.78 -30.72 10.92
CA ALA A 14 5.74 -29.61 10.90
C ALA A 14 5.67 -28.79 9.61
N ALA A 15 5.53 -29.45 8.46
CA ALA A 15 5.37 -28.77 7.16
C ALA A 15 4.08 -27.94 7.12
N LEU A 16 2.95 -28.48 7.60
CA LEU A 16 1.68 -27.77 7.65
C LEU A 16 1.75 -26.54 8.55
N VAL A 17 2.39 -26.64 9.72
CA VAL A 17 2.61 -25.50 10.61
C VAL A 17 3.39 -24.40 9.89
N GLY A 18 4.49 -24.75 9.21
CA GLY A 18 5.27 -23.79 8.42
C GLY A 18 4.45 -23.10 7.34
N VAL A 19 3.67 -23.86 6.56
CA VAL A 19 2.81 -23.31 5.51
C VAL A 19 1.75 -22.37 6.10
N ILE A 20 1.09 -22.76 7.18
CA ILE A 20 0.09 -21.93 7.86
C ILE A 20 0.71 -20.64 8.39
N SER A 21 1.91 -20.71 8.97
CA SER A 21 2.64 -19.52 9.42
C SER A 21 2.95 -18.55 8.28
N VAL A 22 3.44 -19.04 7.14
CA VAL A 22 3.73 -18.19 5.98
C VAL A 22 2.45 -17.54 5.44
N ILE A 23 1.37 -18.30 5.28
CA ILE A 23 0.08 -17.77 4.84
C ILE A 23 -0.42 -16.68 5.79
N ALA A 24 -0.32 -16.91 7.10
CA ALA A 24 -0.74 -15.93 8.11
C ALA A 24 0.10 -14.64 8.05
N ILE A 25 1.41 -14.74 7.81
CA ILE A 25 2.29 -13.56 7.67
C ILE A 25 1.92 -12.76 6.42
N LEU A 26 1.76 -13.43 5.27
CA LEU A 26 1.40 -12.77 4.01
C LEU A 26 0.03 -12.09 4.13
N ALA A 27 -0.97 -12.78 4.71
CA ALA A 27 -2.30 -12.22 4.91
C ALA A 27 -2.31 -10.99 5.84
N ARG A 28 -1.39 -10.89 6.80
CA ARG A 28 -1.22 -9.68 7.63
C ARG A 28 -0.61 -8.53 6.85
N ARG A 29 0.43 -8.81 6.05
CA ARG A 29 1.10 -7.80 5.22
C ARG A 29 0.12 -7.14 4.24
N ASP A 30 -0.74 -7.94 3.60
CA ASP A 30 -1.72 -7.41 2.65
C ASP A 30 -2.72 -6.45 3.31
N ARG A 31 -3.05 -6.67 4.59
CA ARG A 31 -3.92 -5.75 5.35
C ARG A 31 -3.21 -4.42 5.63
N GLU A 32 -1.96 -4.47 6.09
CA GLU A 32 -1.17 -3.27 6.38
C GLU A 32 -0.93 -2.43 5.11
N VAL A 33 -0.70 -3.07 3.96
CA VAL A 33 -0.55 -2.36 2.68
C VAL A 33 -1.85 -1.66 2.30
N ARG A 34 -3.00 -2.33 2.40
CA ARG A 34 -4.30 -1.71 2.13
C ARG A 34 -4.59 -0.52 3.03
N GLU A 35 -4.30 -0.63 4.32
CA GLU A 35 -4.47 0.48 5.28
C GLU A 35 -3.54 1.66 4.94
N ARG A 36 -2.28 1.40 4.57
CA ARG A 36 -1.35 2.44 4.12
C ARG A 36 -1.78 3.11 2.81
N GLU A 37 -2.26 2.34 1.84
CA GLU A 37 -2.79 2.86 0.58
C GLU A 37 -3.99 3.78 0.83
N GLU A 38 -4.90 3.39 1.72
CA GLU A 38 -6.04 4.21 2.11
C GLU A 38 -5.58 5.51 2.80
N GLN A 39 -4.63 5.44 3.73
CA GLN A 39 -4.06 6.64 4.36
C GLN A 39 -3.32 7.55 3.37
N THR A 40 -2.57 6.99 2.43
CA THR A 40 -1.82 7.75 1.41
C THR A 40 -2.75 8.47 0.44
N ARG A 41 -3.94 7.90 0.15
CA ARG A 41 -4.95 8.54 -0.69
C ARG A 41 -5.45 9.87 -0.12
N TYR A 42 -5.46 10.02 1.21
CA TYR A 42 -5.92 11.23 1.89
C TYR A 42 -4.78 12.16 2.35
N ALA A 43 -3.54 11.67 2.41
CA ALA A 43 -2.37 12.44 2.83
C ALA A 43 -1.64 13.15 1.67
N ALA A 44 -2.37 13.75 0.73
CA ALA A 44 -1.75 14.66 -0.24
C ALA A 44 -1.41 15.98 0.46
N SER A 45 -0.12 16.23 0.74
CA SER A 45 0.32 17.52 1.30
C SER A 45 -0.10 18.66 0.38
N THR A 46 -0.91 19.58 0.91
CA THR A 46 -1.39 20.78 0.18
C THR A 46 -0.47 21.98 0.39
N GLU A 47 0.55 21.87 1.24
CA GLU A 47 1.54 22.93 1.51
C GLU A 47 2.33 23.32 0.24
N GLY A 48 2.44 22.39 -0.72
CA GLY A 48 3.05 22.63 -2.02
C GLY A 48 2.07 23.01 -3.13
N MET A 49 0.85 23.45 -2.82
CA MET A 49 -0.16 23.77 -3.84
C MET A 49 -0.59 25.26 -3.82
N SER A 50 -0.62 25.89 -4.99
CA SER A 50 -1.25 27.19 -5.22
C SER A 50 -2.56 27.03 -6.00
N ARG A 51 -3.52 27.95 -5.82
CA ARG A 51 -4.76 27.95 -6.62
C ARG A 51 -4.56 28.79 -7.88
N CYS A 52 -5.02 28.27 -9.01
CA CYS A 52 -5.10 29.03 -10.25
C CYS A 52 -6.03 30.23 -10.07
N PRO A 53 -5.60 31.47 -10.41
CA PRO A 53 -6.43 32.66 -10.25
C PRO A 53 -7.61 32.69 -11.22
N HIS A 54 -7.55 31.92 -12.32
CA HIS A 54 -8.59 31.92 -13.34
C HIS A 54 -9.70 30.89 -13.12
N CYS A 55 -9.37 29.69 -12.64
CA CYS A 55 -10.34 28.59 -12.48
C CYS A 55 -10.43 28.02 -11.05
N GLY A 56 -9.55 28.45 -10.14
CA GLY A 56 -9.56 28.03 -8.74
C GLY A 56 -8.96 26.64 -8.46
N ARG A 57 -8.55 25.89 -9.49
CA ARG A 57 -7.93 24.56 -9.33
C ARG A 57 -6.58 24.65 -8.58
N GLY A 58 -6.32 23.69 -7.70
CA GLY A 58 -5.00 23.52 -7.06
C GLY A 58 -3.96 22.96 -8.03
N ASN A 59 -2.81 23.63 -8.11
CA ASN A 59 -1.64 23.24 -8.90
C ASN A 59 -0.42 23.24 -7.99
N LEU A 60 0.65 22.55 -8.39
CA LEU A 60 1.91 22.60 -7.65
C LEU A 60 2.49 24.02 -7.67
N VAL A 61 3.06 24.47 -6.56
CA VAL A 61 3.85 25.72 -6.52
C VAL A 61 5.02 25.57 -7.49
N GLY A 62 5.17 26.51 -8.43
CA GLY A 62 6.14 26.47 -9.52
C GLY A 62 5.65 25.80 -10.81
N ALA A 63 4.39 25.35 -10.88
CA ALA A 63 3.80 24.96 -12.15
C ALA A 63 3.62 26.19 -13.06
N ILE A 64 4.13 26.12 -14.30
CA ILE A 64 4.01 27.22 -15.27
C ILE A 64 2.58 27.38 -15.77
N ASN A 65 1.90 26.26 -16.08
CA ASN A 65 0.54 26.24 -16.60
C ASN A 65 -0.40 25.45 -15.69
N CYS A 66 -1.67 25.85 -15.68
CA CYS A 66 -2.72 25.17 -14.95
C CYS A 66 -3.04 23.80 -15.58
N VAL A 67 -3.05 22.75 -14.77
CA VAL A 67 -3.37 21.37 -15.20
C VAL A 67 -4.78 21.22 -15.76
N GLU A 68 -5.70 22.11 -15.36
CA GLU A 68 -7.12 22.04 -15.75
C GLU A 68 -7.43 22.98 -16.91
N CYS A 69 -7.13 24.28 -16.77
CA CYS A 69 -7.53 25.29 -17.75
C CYS A 69 -6.41 25.70 -18.73
N GLY A 70 -5.18 25.19 -18.54
CA GLY A 70 -4.05 25.43 -19.44
C GLY A 70 -3.46 26.84 -19.42
N ARG A 71 -3.99 27.76 -18.60
CA ARG A 71 -3.46 29.13 -18.49
C ARG A 71 -2.20 29.18 -17.66
N GLU A 72 -1.36 30.15 -17.95
CA GLU A 72 -0.16 30.46 -17.18
C GLU A 72 -0.52 30.85 -15.73
N LEU A 73 0.30 30.41 -14.78
CA LEU A 73 0.09 30.58 -13.33
C LEU A 73 1.06 31.58 -12.69
N GLU A 74 2.08 32.01 -13.43
CA GLU A 74 3.06 33.04 -13.06
C GLU A 74 2.56 34.44 -13.41
#